data_AF-A0A0M0GBW9-F1
#
_entry.id   AF-A0A0M0GBW9-F1
#
_cell.length_a   1.000
_cell.length_b   1.000
_cell.length_c   1.000
_cell.angle_alpha   90.00
_cell.angle_beta   90.00
_cell.angle_gamma   90.00
#
_symmetry.space_group_name_H-M   'P 1'
#
loop_
_entity.id
_entity.type
_entity.pdbx_description
1 polymer ?
#
loop_
_entity_poly.entity_id
_entity_poly.type
_entity_poly.pdbx_seq_one_letter_code
_entity_poly.pdbx_strand_id
1 'polypeptide(L)' 'MKKEINIEKKEVQPEIKKITLAVHDKEENSVIVNVQGWRMRVYFDKDFKAHVGNEIEVSYFGDLKDPHSIKFEKIK' A
#
# COMPACT_ATOMS: atom_id res chain seq x y z
N MET A 1 14.36 -17.07 -44.10
CA MET A 1 14.19 -17.66 -42.76
C MET A 1 13.84 -16.54 -41.79
N LYS A 2 12.64 -16.55 -41.20
CA LYS A 2 12.23 -15.58 -40.17
C LYS A 2 12.47 -16.23 -38.81
N LYS A 3 13.30 -15.60 -37.96
CA LYS A 3 13.48 -16.03 -36.56
C LYS A 3 12.32 -15.46 -35.76
N GLU A 4 11.51 -16.33 -35.19
CA GLU A 4 10.49 -15.97 -34.21
C GLU A 4 11.20 -15.68 -32.88
N ILE A 5 11.09 -14.44 -32.39
CA ILE A 5 11.58 -14.05 -31.07
C ILE A 5 10.45 -14.39 -30.09
N ASN A 6 10.65 -15.45 -29.31
CA ASN A 6 9.75 -15.83 -28.25
C ASN A 6 10.02 -14.91 -27.04
N ILE A 7 9.24 -13.83 -26.91
CA ILE A 7 9.33 -12.92 -25.76
C ILE A 7 8.50 -13.55 -24.64
N GLU A 8 9.16 -14.32 -23.77
CA GLU A 8 8.55 -14.74 -22.50
C GLU A 8 8.26 -13.48 -21.66
N LYS A 9 6.99 -13.05 -21.64
CA LYS A 9 6.50 -12.08 -20.67
C LYS A 9 6.61 -12.71 -19.28
N LYS A 10 7.75 -12.48 -18.61
CA LYS A 10 7.83 -12.70 -17.16
C LYS A 10 6.88 -11.71 -16.50
N GLU A 11 5.73 -12.19 -16.05
CA GLU A 11 4.89 -11.47 -15.10
C GLU A 11 5.69 -11.28 -13.82
N VAL A 12 6.27 -10.09 -13.64
CA VAL A 12 6.88 -9.70 -12.38
C VAL A 12 5.72 -9.51 -11.41
N GLN A 13 5.52 -10.46 -10.51
CA GLN A 13 4.59 -10.27 -9.40
C GLN A 13 5.09 -9.07 -8.59
N PRO A 14 4.24 -8.05 -8.34
CA PRO A 14 4.67 -6.88 -7.62
C PRO A 14 5.06 -7.29 -6.19
N GLU A 15 6.24 -6.82 -5.74
CA GLU A 15 6.76 -7.13 -4.41
C GLU A 15 5.93 -6.39 -3.35
N ILE A 16 5.41 -7.14 -2.36
CA ILE A 16 4.74 -6.57 -1.19
C ILE A 16 5.81 -6.07 -0.22
N LYS A 17 5.74 -4.78 0.11
CA LYS A 17 6.59 -4.12 1.10
C LYS A 17 5.77 -3.77 2.32
N LYS A 18 6.43 -3.52 3.45
CA LYS A 18 5.80 -3.11 4.71
C LYS A 18 6.36 -1.78 5.19
N ILE A 19 5.51 -0.98 5.82
CA ILE A 19 5.90 0.29 6.44
C ILE A 19 5.06 0.55 7.69
N THR A 20 5.70 1.11 8.72
CA THR A 20 5.02 1.56 9.93
C THR A 20 4.70 3.04 9.82
N LEU A 21 3.43 3.40 10.04
CA LEU A 21 2.92 4.76 9.89
C LEU A 21 2.01 5.13 11.05
N ALA A 22 2.11 6.38 11.49
CA ALA A 22 1.19 6.93 12.48
C ALA A 22 -0.18 7.20 11.85
N VAL A 23 -1.24 6.80 12.55
CA VAL A 23 -2.63 7.13 12.22
C VAL A 23 -2.87 8.59 12.52
N HIS A 24 -3.14 9.36 11.46
CA HIS A 24 -3.44 10.78 11.56
C HIS A 24 -4.93 11.04 11.83
N ASP A 25 -5.80 10.24 11.22
CA ASP A 25 -7.26 10.35 11.40
C ASP A 25 -7.92 8.98 11.24
N LYS A 26 -9.13 8.83 11.78
CA LYS A 26 -9.93 7.61 11.71
C LYS A 26 -11.30 7.89 11.09
N GLU A 27 -11.62 7.13 10.05
CA GLU A 27 -12.93 7.06 9.43
C GLU A 27 -13.62 5.73 9.79
N GLU A 28 -14.85 5.53 9.31
CA GLU A 28 -15.67 4.35 9.65
C GLU A 28 -14.98 3.01 9.29
N ASN A 29 -14.40 2.92 8.09
CA ASN A 29 -13.75 1.70 7.58
C ASN A 29 -12.34 1.97 7.03
N SER A 30 -11.73 3.08 7.45
CA SER A 30 -10.43 3.50 6.97
C SER A 30 -9.67 4.36 8.00
N VAL A 31 -8.35 4.42 7.87
CA VAL A 31 -7.50 5.38 8.55
C VAL A 31 -6.78 6.26 7.55
N ILE A 32 -6.47 7.48 7.95
CA ILE A 32 -5.61 8.39 7.20
C ILE A 32 -4.19 8.31 7.79
N VAL A 33 -3.21 8.07 6.94
CA VAL A 33 -1.78 8.05 7.28
C VAL A 33 -1.03 9.06 6.41
N ASN A 34 0.15 9.49 6.86
CA ASN A 34 1.02 10.35 6.06
C ASN A 34 2.20 9.56 5.51
N VAL A 35 2.36 9.54 4.19
CA VAL A 35 3.52 8.95 3.51
C VAL A 35 4.23 10.04 2.73
N GLN A 36 5.46 10.37 3.14
CA GLN A 36 6.29 11.38 2.45
C GLN A 36 5.55 12.73 2.24
N GLY A 37 4.75 13.15 3.23
CA GLY A 37 3.95 14.39 3.16
C GLY A 37 2.57 14.25 2.49
N TRP A 38 2.24 13.08 1.95
CA TRP A 38 0.95 12.79 1.32
C TRP A 38 0.00 12.12 2.30
N ARG A 39 -1.22 12.64 2.41
CA ARG A 39 -2.31 11.98 3.13
C ARG A 39 -2.86 10.83 2.28
N MET A 40 -2.71 9.62 2.77
CA MET A 40 -3.21 8.42 2.10
C MET A 40 -4.22 7.71 2.99
N ARG A 41 -5.22 7.10 2.35
CA ARG A 41 -6.28 6.35 3.03
C ARG A 41 -5.97 4.86 2.98
N VAL A 42 -5.98 4.20 4.13
CA VAL A 42 -5.81 2.75 4.25
C VAL A 42 -7.09 2.14 4.78
N TYR A 43 -7.63 1.16 4.06
CA TYR A 43 -8.87 0.48 4.43
C TYR A 43 -8.58 -0.70 5.36
N PHE A 44 -9.54 -1.01 6.23
CA PHE A 44 -9.43 -2.11 7.18
C PHE A 44 -10.74 -2.89 7.32
N ASP A 45 -10.67 -4.09 7.88
CA ASP A 45 -11.85 -4.86 8.29
C ASP A 45 -12.50 -4.29 9.57
N LYS A 46 -13.80 -4.53 9.77
CA LYS A 46 -14.61 -3.92 10.85
C LYS A 46 -14.05 -4.13 12.26
N ASP A 47 -13.25 -5.17 12.44
CA ASP A 47 -12.67 -5.54 13.73
C ASP A 47 -11.35 -4.78 14.04
N PHE A 48 -10.84 -3.98 13.10
CA PHE A 48 -9.59 -3.25 13.28
C PHE A 48 -9.73 -2.05 14.23
N LYS A 49 -8.99 -2.10 15.34
CA LYS A 49 -8.95 -1.05 16.35
C LYS A 49 -7.70 -0.19 16.20
N ALA A 50 -7.76 0.81 15.32
CA ALA A 50 -6.82 1.92 15.32
C ALA A 50 -7.29 3.09 16.20
N HIS A 51 -6.32 3.77 16.80
CA HIS A 51 -6.49 5.04 17.51
C HIS A 51 -5.60 6.10 16.83
N VAL A 52 -6.07 7.35 16.80
CA VAL A 52 -5.28 8.47 16.32
C VAL A 52 -4.01 8.61 17.15
N GLY A 53 -2.87 8.79 16.50
CA GLY A 53 -1.55 8.87 17.13
C GLY A 53 -0.84 7.52 17.27
N ASN A 54 -1.55 6.39 17.16
CA ASN A 54 -0.90 5.09 17.18
C ASN A 54 -0.22 4.77 15.85
N GLU A 55 0.85 4.01 15.92
CA GLU A 55 1.51 3.46 14.74
C GLU A 55 0.85 2.14 14.31
N ILE A 56 0.73 1.96 13.00
CA ILE A 56 0.22 0.75 12.36
C ILE A 56 1.20 0.28 11.29
N GLU A 57 1.39 -1.03 11.17
CA GLU A 57 2.13 -1.62 10.05
C GLU A 57 1.16 -1.87 8.90
N VAL A 58 1.49 -1.38 7.71
CA VAL A 58 0.69 -1.57 6.50
C VAL A 58 1.54 -2.18 5.39
N SER A 59 0.96 -3.16 4.69
CA SER A 59 1.53 -3.73 3.48
C SER A 59 1.17 -2.86 2.28
N TYR A 60 2.09 -2.67 1.35
CA TYR A 60 1.86 -1.88 0.14
C TYR A 60 2.66 -2.38 -1.07
N PHE A 61 2.19 -2.01 -2.25
CA PHE A 61 2.90 -2.13 -3.53
C PHE A 61 3.30 -0.75 -4.04
N GLY A 62 4.33 -0.69 -4.90
CA GLY A 62 4.79 0.53 -5.57
C GLY A 62 6.09 1.10 -5.01
N ASP A 63 6.31 2.40 -5.26
CA ASP A 63 7.46 3.17 -4.83
C ASP A 63 7.01 4.36 -3.96
N LEU A 64 7.63 4.54 -2.78
CA LEU A 64 7.34 5.65 -1.88
C LEU A 64 7.71 7.02 -2.48
N LYS A 65 8.58 7.04 -3.50
CA LYS A 65 8.94 8.25 -4.24
C LYS A 65 7.89 8.65 -5.28
N ASP A 66 7.00 7.73 -5.66
CA ASP A 66 5.88 7.97 -6.56
C ASP A 66 4.55 7.61 -5.86
N PRO A 67 3.90 8.57 -5.18
CA PRO A 67 2.68 8.33 -4.41
C PRO A 67 1.53 7.72 -5.21
N HIS A 68 1.48 7.98 -6.52
CA HIS A 68 0.43 7.44 -7.39
C HIS A 68 0.62 5.95 -7.69
N SER A 69 1.84 5.44 -7.52
CA SER A 69 2.13 4.00 -7.63
C SER A 69 1.75 3.21 -6.37
N ILE A 70 1.56 3.89 -5.24
CA ILE A 70 1.34 3.26 -3.94
C ILE A 70 -0.07 2.69 -3.86
N LYS A 71 -0.16 1.41 -3.53
CA LYS A 71 -1.42 0.75 -3.18
C LYS A 71 -1.24 -0.03 -1.88
N PHE A 72 -2.01 0.33 -0.86
CA PHE A 72 -2.04 -0.42 0.39
C PHE A 72 -2.91 -1.66 0.26
N GLU A 73 -2.46 -2.74 0.90
CA GLU A 73 -3.35 -3.85 1.18
C GLU A 73 -4.31 -3.48 2.31
N LYS A 74 -5.49 -4.11 2.29
CA LYS A 74 -6.46 -3.97 3.36
C LYS A 74 -5.90 -4.58 4.65
N ILE A 75 -5.99 -3.83 5.76
CA ILE A 75 -5.60 -4.32 7.07
C ILE A 75 -6.66 -5.32 7.55
N LYS A 76 -6.22 -6.52 7.92
CA LYS A 76 -7.06 -7.61 8.43
C LYS A 76 -7.26 -7.50 9.93
#